data_AF-A0A2V8K7Q5-F1
#
_entry.id   AF-A0A2V8K7Q5-F1
#
_cell.length_a   1.000
_cell.length_b   1.000
_cell.length_c   1.000
_cell.angle_alpha   90.00
_cell.angle_beta   90.00
_cell.angle_gamma   90.00
#
_symmetry.space_group_name_H-M   'P 1'
#
loop_
_entity.id
_entity.type
_entity.pdbx_description
1 polymer ?
#
loop_
_entity_poly.entity_id
_entity_poly.type
_entity_poly.pdbx_seq_one_letter_code
_entity_poly.pdbx_strand_id
1 'polypeptide(L)'
;MGKYCRVCIYSQDGLGLGHLRRNILIGGALLGARKDTTVLLFADSPVAPFFNLPDRMDHVKLPCIRKVSAGCWEATRLRMDERELIGIRAKLLRNVLVNFRPDLLLVDHMPG
;
A
#
# COMPACT_ATOMS: atom_id res chain seq x y z
N MET A 1 -28.68 -0.27 -7.71
CA MET A 1 -27.61 -0.29 -6.67
C MET A 1 -26.61 0.80 -7.02
N GLY A 2 -26.30 1.71 -6.09
CA GLY A 2 -25.32 2.76 -6.31
C GLY A 2 -23.91 2.18 -6.52
N LYS A 3 -23.10 2.80 -7.36
CA LYS A 3 -21.71 2.41 -7.60
C LYS A 3 -20.88 2.72 -6.35
N TYR A 4 -20.28 1.70 -5.72
CA TYR A 4 -19.32 1.89 -4.63
C TYR A 4 -18.06 2.62 -5.12
N CYS A 5 -17.59 3.61 -4.36
CA CYS A 5 -16.33 4.29 -4.62
C CYS A 5 -15.16 3.43 -4.11
N ARG A 6 -14.26 3.02 -5.00
CA ARG A 6 -13.11 2.18 -4.67
C ARG A 6 -11.86 3.02 -4.64
N VAL A 7 -11.23 3.12 -3.48
CA VAL A 7 -9.97 3.85 -3.31
C VAL A 7 -8.85 2.85 -3.07
N CYS A 8 -7.75 2.99 -3.80
CA CYS A 8 -6.49 2.34 -3.47
C CYS A 8 -5.53 3.35 -2.85
N ILE A 9 -4.76 2.91 -1.87
CA ILE A 9 -3.66 3.69 -1.28
C ILE A 9 -2.39 2.86 -1.36
N TYR A 10 -1.34 3.38 -1.95
CA TYR A 10 -0.02 2.77 -1.94
C TYR A 10 0.83 3.41 -0.85
N SER A 11 1.05 2.66 0.23
CA SER A 11 1.90 3.08 1.33
C SER A 11 3.28 2.47 1.20
N GLN A 12 4.27 3.36 1.17
CA GLN A 12 5.67 3.02 1.07
C GLN A 12 6.39 3.56 2.31
N ASP A 13 6.63 2.68 3.27
CA ASP A 13 7.18 2.98 4.59
C ASP A 13 8.57 2.35 4.77
N GLY A 14 8.92 1.30 4.01
CA GLY A 14 10.20 0.58 4.02
C GLY A 14 10.55 -0.12 5.35
N LEU A 15 10.67 0.65 6.43
CA LEU A 15 10.91 0.27 7.82
C LEU A 15 10.15 1.14 8.84
N GLY A 16 9.51 2.24 8.41
CA GLY A 16 8.79 3.16 9.28
C GLY A 16 7.39 2.68 9.67
N LEU A 17 6.81 3.39 10.64
CA LEU A 17 5.40 3.28 11.04
C LEU A 17 4.59 4.52 10.62
N GLY A 18 5.29 5.59 10.24
CA GLY A 18 4.71 6.91 10.09
C GLY A 18 3.82 6.98 8.85
N HIS A 19 4.26 6.41 7.74
CA HIS A 19 3.50 6.47 6.48
C HIS A 19 2.31 5.51 6.53
N LEU A 20 2.50 4.31 7.04
CA LEU A 20 1.45 3.31 7.21
C LEU A 20 0.33 3.88 8.10
N ARG A 21 0.67 4.39 9.30
CA ARG A 21 -0.31 4.98 10.20
C ARG A 21 -1.02 6.17 9.55
N ARG A 22 -0.28 7.05 8.86
CA ARG A 22 -0.87 8.21 8.16
C ARG A 22 -1.85 7.77 7.07
N ASN A 23 -1.49 6.77 6.27
CA ASN A 23 -2.34 6.25 5.20
C ASN A 23 -3.61 5.56 5.74
N ILE A 24 -3.51 4.83 6.85
CA ILE A 24 -4.68 4.28 7.55
C ILE A 24 -5.59 5.41 8.03
N LEU A 25 -5.04 6.50 8.60
CA LEU A 25 -5.83 7.66 9.04
C LEU A 25 -6.51 8.39 7.88
N ILE A 26 -5.79 8.61 6.77
CA ILE A 26 -6.34 9.22 5.55
C ILE A 26 -7.47 8.35 5.00
N GLY A 27 -7.24 7.04 4.86
CA GLY A 27 -8.28 6.12 4.39
C GLY A 27 -9.48 6.08 5.33
N GLY A 28 -9.26 6.10 6.65
CA GLY A 28 -10.32 6.21 7.65
C GLY A 28 -11.16 7.48 7.51
N ALA A 29 -10.53 8.62 7.25
CA ALA A 29 -11.23 9.87 6.98
C ALA A 29 -12.09 9.80 5.71
N LEU A 30 -11.58 9.18 4.64
CA LEU A 30 -12.36 8.95 3.40
C LEU A 30 -13.59 8.06 3.64
N LEU A 31 -13.41 7.00 4.44
CA LEU A 31 -14.49 6.09 4.83
C LEU A 31 -15.55 6.75 5.71
N GLY A 32 -15.15 7.71 6.55
CA GLY A 32 -16.06 8.51 7.38
C GLY A 32 -16.84 9.54 6.57
N ALA A 33 -16.20 10.16 5.57
CA ALA A 33 -16.83 11.17 4.71
C ALA A 33 -17.86 10.58 3.73
N ARG A 34 -17.67 9.31 3.32
CA ARG A 34 -18.54 8.65 2.34
C ARG A 34 -18.83 7.19 2.71
N LYS A 35 -20.11 6.89 2.97
CA LYS A 35 -20.58 5.55 3.38
C LYS A 35 -20.45 4.49 2.28
N ASP A 36 -20.41 4.91 1.01
CA ASP A 36 -20.29 4.04 -0.16
C ASP A 36 -18.82 3.82 -0.60
N THR A 37 -17.85 4.19 0.23
CA THR A 37 -16.42 4.02 -0.05
C THR A 37 -15.87 2.73 0.58
N THR A 38 -14.94 2.10 -0.14
CA THR A 38 -14.05 1.03 0.35
C THR A 38 -12.61 1.39 0.02
N VAL A 39 -11.69 1.06 0.93
CA VAL A 39 -10.26 1.35 0.77
C VAL A 39 -9.45 0.06 0.71
N LEU A 40 -8.57 -0.06 -0.28
CA LEU A 40 -7.56 -1.13 -0.36
C LEU A 40 -6.16 -0.52 -0.23
N LEU A 41 -5.45 -0.89 0.83
CA LEU A 41 -4.12 -0.38 1.14
C LEU A 41 -3.04 -1.36 0.67
N PHE A 42 -2.14 -0.95 -0.20
CA PHE A 42 -0.89 -1.67 -0.43
C PHE A 42 0.11 -1.26 0.63
N ALA A 43 0.58 -2.22 1.43
CA ALA A 43 1.48 -1.97 2.53
C ALA A 43 2.81 -2.71 2.34
N ASP A 44 3.92 -1.96 2.30
CA ASP A 44 5.27 -2.52 2.27
C ASP A 44 5.90 -2.66 3.66
N SER A 45 5.32 -2.06 4.71
CA SER A 45 5.80 -2.15 6.09
C SER A 45 5.65 -3.57 6.66
N PRO A 46 6.67 -4.13 7.35
CA PRO A 46 6.63 -5.48 7.91
C PRO A 46 5.58 -5.65 9.01
N VAL A 47 5.09 -4.55 9.61
CA VAL A 47 4.13 -4.60 10.71
C VAL A 47 2.68 -4.36 10.30
N ALA A 48 2.41 -4.13 9.00
CA ALA A 48 1.06 -3.88 8.49
C ALA A 48 -0.01 -4.88 8.97
N PRO A 49 0.27 -6.20 9.08
CA PRO A 49 -0.69 -7.17 9.59
C PRO A 49 -1.13 -6.94 11.05
N PHE A 50 -0.39 -6.16 11.83
CA PHE A 50 -0.68 -5.91 13.26
C PHE A 50 -1.46 -4.60 13.49
N PHE A 51 -1.74 -3.83 12.44
CA PHE A 51 -2.55 -2.62 12.57
C PHE A 51 -4.03 -2.97 12.51
N ASN A 52 -4.81 -2.42 13.44
CA ASN A 52 -6.26 -2.46 13.36
C ASN A 52 -6.72 -1.57 12.20
N LEU A 53 -7.42 -2.18 11.25
CA LEU A 53 -8.04 -1.46 10.14
C LEU A 53 -9.51 -1.17 10.47
N PRO A 54 -10.04 -0.01 10.06
CA PRO A 54 -11.47 0.28 10.17
C PRO A 54 -12.29 -0.60 9.22
N ASP A 55 -13.57 -0.78 9.52
CA ASP A 55 -14.50 -1.45 8.61
C ASP A 55 -14.46 -0.84 7.20
N ARG A 56 -14.52 -1.70 6.18
CA ARG A 56 -14.39 -1.34 4.74
C ARG A 56 -12.98 -0.92 4.32
N MET A 57 -11.97 -1.21 5.13
CA MET A 57 -10.56 -1.16 4.74
C MET A 57 -9.92 -2.53 4.85
N ASP A 58 -9.11 -2.90 3.86
CA ASP A 58 -8.24 -4.08 3.93
C ASP A 58 -6.87 -3.75 3.31
N HIS A 59 -5.88 -4.63 3.48
CA HIS A 59 -4.55 -4.44 2.91
C HIS A 59 -4.03 -5.61 2.08
N VAL A 60 -3.28 -5.27 1.03
CA VAL A 60 -2.39 -6.19 0.33
C VAL A 60 -0.98 -5.96 0.84
N LYS A 61 -0.41 -6.98 1.49
CA LYS A 61 0.99 -6.93 1.91
C LYS A 61 1.92 -7.15 0.71
N LEU A 62 2.84 -6.22 0.49
CA LEU A 62 3.92 -6.38 -0.49
C LEU A 62 5.19 -6.94 0.17
N PRO A 63 6.01 -7.73 -0.54
CA PRO A 63 7.36 -8.04 -0.07
C PRO A 63 8.14 -6.76 0.29
N CYS A 64 8.69 -6.70 1.50
CA CYS A 64 9.29 -5.49 2.06
C CYS A 64 10.59 -5.13 1.33
N ILE A 65 10.78 -3.83 1.08
CA ILE A 65 11.98 -3.28 0.43
C ILE A 65 12.48 -2.08 1.24
N ARG A 66 13.80 -1.91 1.37
CA ARG A 66 14.41 -0.78 2.09
C ARG A 66 15.42 -0.06 1.21
N LYS A 67 15.53 1.26 1.38
CA LYS A 67 16.58 2.06 0.73
C LYS A 67 17.89 1.83 1.51
N VAL A 68 18.97 1.49 0.81
CA VAL A 68 20.29 1.34 1.43
C VAL A 68 21.25 2.45 1.02
N SER A 69 21.06 3.05 -0.15
CA SER A 69 21.76 4.25 -0.60
C SER A 69 20.93 4.99 -1.67
N ALA A 70 21.44 6.11 -2.18
CA ALA A 70 20.75 6.88 -3.21
C ALA A 70 20.48 6.00 -4.45
N GLY A 71 19.19 5.78 -4.74
CA GLY A 71 18.76 4.94 -5.87
C GLY A 71 18.96 3.43 -5.70
N CYS A 72 19.46 2.95 -4.55
CA CYS A 72 19.69 1.52 -4.32
C CYS A 72 18.75 0.97 -3.25
N TRP A 73 18.07 -0.12 -3.59
CA TRP A 73 17.11 -0.78 -2.73
C TRP A 73 17.43 -2.26 -2.53
N GLU A 74 17.10 -2.77 -1.35
CA GLU A 74 17.30 -4.18 -1.00
C GLU A 74 16.04 -4.80 -0.41
N ALA A 75 15.87 -6.10 -0.62
CA ALA A 75 14.90 -6.90 0.11
C ALA A 75 15.19 -6.86 1.61
N THR A 76 14.15 -6.64 2.43
CA THR A 76 14.36 -6.58 3.89
C THR A 76 14.62 -7.96 4.50
N ARG A 77 14.03 -9.02 3.92
CA ARG A 77 14.08 -10.39 4.49
C ARG A 77 14.36 -11.49 3.47
N LEU A 78 13.91 -11.31 2.23
CA LEU A 78 14.09 -12.30 1.19
C LEU A 78 15.53 -12.25 0.68
N ARG A 79 16.13 -13.41 0.40
CA ARG A 79 17.42 -13.50 -0.31
C ARG A 79 17.15 -13.44 -1.81
N MET A 80 16.98 -12.24 -2.33
CA MET A 80 16.66 -11.99 -3.74
C MET A 80 17.27 -10.68 -4.21
N ASP A 81 17.50 -10.55 -5.52
CA ASP A 81 18.02 -9.31 -6.08
C ASP A 81 16.94 -8.21 -6.16
N GLU A 82 17.41 -6.96 -6.22
CA GLU A 82 16.55 -5.78 -6.29
C GLU A 82 15.58 -5.81 -7.46
N ARG A 83 16.04 -6.21 -8.65
CA ARG A 83 15.23 -6.18 -9.88
C ARG A 83 14.15 -7.23 -9.84
N GLU A 84 14.47 -8.42 -9.33
CA GLU A 84 13.49 -9.48 -9.10
C GLU A 84 12.42 -9.03 -8.11
N LEU A 85 12.82 -8.42 -6.99
CA LEU A 85 11.89 -7.91 -5.97
C LEU A 85 10.95 -6.83 -6.52
N ILE A 86 11.52 -5.85 -7.23
CA ILE A 86 10.75 -4.79 -7.90
C ILE A 86 9.78 -5.41 -8.91
N GLY A 87 10.23 -6.42 -9.66
CA GLY A 87 9.40 -7.14 -10.63
C GLY A 87 8.20 -7.84 -9.99
N ILE A 88 8.39 -8.54 -8.87
CA ILE A 88 7.29 -9.19 -8.13
C ILE A 88 6.31 -8.14 -7.61
N ARG A 89 6.82 -7.08 -6.97
CA ARG A 89 5.99 -5.99 -6.44
C ARG A 89 5.16 -5.32 -7.53
N ALA A 90 5.77 -5.01 -8.67
CA ALA A 90 5.09 -4.40 -9.81
C ALA A 90 3.97 -5.30 -10.36
N LYS A 91 4.23 -6.61 -10.50
CA LYS A 91 3.21 -7.58 -10.96
C LYS A 91 2.04 -7.69 -9.98
N LEU A 92 2.30 -7.75 -8.67
CA LEU A 92 1.26 -7.77 -7.64
C LEU A 92 0.41 -6.51 -7.69
N LEU A 93 1.04 -5.33 -7.66
CA LEU A 93 0.35 -4.04 -7.76
C LEU A 93 -0.52 -3.97 -9.01
N ARG A 94 0.06 -4.27 -10.18
CA ARG A 94 -0.67 -4.22 -11.46
C ARG A 94 -1.86 -5.16 -11.47
N ASN A 95 -1.67 -6.43 -11.06
CA ASN A 95 -2.76 -7.41 -11.07
C ASN A 95 -3.89 -7.02 -10.13
N VAL A 96 -3.57 -6.53 -8.93
CA VAL A 96 -4.59 -6.07 -8.00
C VAL A 96 -5.31 -4.83 -8.55
N LEU A 97 -4.59 -3.82 -9.04
CA LEU A 97 -5.20 -2.59 -9.58
C LEU A 97 -6.12 -2.87 -10.79
N VAL A 98 -5.71 -3.75 -11.70
CA VAL A 98 -6.50 -4.12 -12.89
C VAL A 98 -7.81 -4.84 -12.51
N ASN A 99 -7.78 -5.69 -11.49
CA ASN A 99 -8.95 -6.47 -11.08
C ASN A 99 -9.85 -5.71 -10.08
N PHE A 100 -9.25 -4.96 -9.15
CA PHE A 100 -9.97 -4.16 -8.17
C PHE A 100 -10.64 -2.94 -8.82
N ARG A 101 -10.02 -2.38 -9.87
CA ARG A 101 -10.51 -1.21 -10.64
C ARG A 101 -10.86 -0.04 -9.72
N PRO A 102 -9.87 0.54 -9.00
CA PRO A 102 -10.13 1.69 -8.15
C PRO A 102 -10.57 2.90 -8.98
N ASP A 103 -11.48 3.69 -8.43
CA ASP A 103 -11.86 5.00 -8.97
C ASP A 103 -10.81 6.08 -8.62
N LEU A 104 -10.04 5.86 -7.54
CA LEU A 104 -8.96 6.74 -7.09
C LEU A 104 -7.77 5.92 -6.58
N LEU A 105 -6.56 6.29 -7.00
CA LEU A 105 -5.31 5.75 -6.46
C LEU A 105 -4.51 6.88 -5.81
N LEU A 106 -4.26 6.78 -4.51
CA LEU A 106 -3.35 7.64 -3.76
C LEU A 106 -2.00 6.94 -3.64
N VAL A 107 -0.92 7.65 -3.96
CA VAL A 107 0.44 7.09 -3.98
C VAL A 107 1.34 7.92 -3.08
N ASP A 108 1.95 7.29 -2.08
CA ASP A 108 2.98 7.94 -1.27
C ASP A 108 4.14 8.41 -2.16
N HIS A 109 4.51 9.68 -2.01
CA HIS A 109 5.75 10.18 -2.57
C HIS A 109 6.93 9.64 -1.75
N MET A 110 7.91 9.05 -2.43
CA MET A 110 9.22 8.79 -1.82
C MET A 110 10.19 9.90 -2.18
N PRO A 111 10.71 10.67 -1.21
CA PRO A 111 11.82 11.56 -1.48
C PRO A 111 13.04 10.76 -1.96
N GLY A 112 13.49 11.10 -3.17
CA GLY A 112 14.72 10.61 -3.79
C GLY A 112 15.95 11.12 -3.08
#